data_AF-A0AAE0BJ22-F1
#
_entry.id   AF-A0AAE0BJ22-F1
#
_cell.length_a   1.000
_cell.length_b   1.000
_cell.length_c   1.000
_cell.angle_alpha   90.00
_cell.angle_beta   90.00
_cell.angle_gamma   90.00
#
_symmetry.space_group_name_H-M   'P 1'
#
loop_
_entity.id
_entity.type
_entity.pdbx_description
1 polymer ?
#
loop_
_entity_poly.entity_id
_entity_poly.type
_entity_poly.pdbx_seq_one_letter_code
_entity_poly.pdbx_strand_id
1 'polypeptide(L)'
;VAAKPALLTGLLWSGGNFSSIYATQYLGMALGWPLVQCQLIVSTLWGVFYYEEITGSRSIVVLLLSSLLMLLGVIILGVYGL
;
A
#
# COMPACT_ATOMS: atom_id res chain seq x y z
N VAL A 1 11.99 -17.79 -21.86
CA VAL A 1 10.67 -17.12 -21.95
C VAL A 1 10.26 -16.39 -20.64
N ALA A 2 10.99 -16.54 -19.52
CA ALA A 2 10.67 -15.88 -18.24
C ALA A 2 11.13 -14.42 -18.07
N ALA A 3 11.93 -13.86 -19.00
CA ALA A 3 12.50 -12.52 -18.84
C ALA A 3 11.48 -11.37 -18.96
N LYS A 4 10.42 -11.56 -19.75
CA LYS A 4 9.40 -10.53 -20.02
C LYS A 4 8.60 -10.13 -18.77
N PRO A 5 8.05 -11.05 -17.96
CA PRO A 5 7.35 -10.68 -16.74
C PRO A 5 8.30 -10.09 -15.68
N ALA A 6 9.53 -10.60 -15.59
CA ALA A 6 10.53 -10.10 -14.64
C ALA A 6 10.94 -8.63 -14.89
N LEU A 7 11.06 -8.23 -16.16
CA LEU A 7 11.32 -6.84 -16.53
C LEU A 7 10.14 -5.93 -16.18
N LEU A 8 8.90 -6.38 -16.40
CA LEU A 8 7.71 -5.61 -16.06
C LEU A 8 7.55 -5.41 -14.55
N THR A 9 7.74 -6.48 -13.75
CA THR A 9 7.72 -6.36 -12.28
C THR A 9 8.87 -5.51 -11.76
N GLY A 10 10.07 -5.63 -12.36
CA GLY A 10 11.20 -4.76 -12.01
C GLY A 10 10.92 -3.28 -12.27
N LEU A 11 10.36 -2.94 -13.43
CA LEU A 11 10.00 -1.55 -13.78
C LEU A 11 8.90 -1.00 -12.86
N LEU A 12 7.86 -1.80 -12.60
CA LEU A 12 6.79 -1.45 -11.66
C LEU A 12 7.34 -1.22 -10.25
N TRP A 13 8.23 -2.09 -9.78
CA TRP A 13 8.84 -1.98 -8.45
C TRP A 13 9.74 -0.75 -8.34
N SER A 14 10.60 -0.50 -9.34
CA SER A 14 11.44 0.70 -9.36
C SER A 14 10.62 1.98 -9.40
N GLY A 15 9.52 2.02 -10.17
CA GLY A 15 8.59 3.15 -10.18
C GLY A 15 7.93 3.39 -8.83
N GLY A 16 7.48 2.32 -8.16
CA GLY A 16 6.91 2.39 -6.81
C GLY A 16 7.91 2.79 -5.73
N ASN A 17 9.18 2.38 -5.88
CA ASN A 17 10.24 2.80 -4.97
C ASN A 17 10.57 4.30 -5.13
N PHE A 18 10.61 4.78 -6.38
CA PHE A 18 10.83 6.20 -6.66
C PHE A 18 9.73 7.08 -6.07
N SER A 19 8.46 6.69 -6.23
CA SER A 19 7.33 7.41 -5.62
C SER A 19 7.37 7.36 -4.09
N SER A 20 7.83 6.26 -3.50
CA SER A 20 8.00 6.12 -2.05
C SER A 20 9.07 7.07 -1.50
N ILE A 21 10.20 7.19 -2.19
CA ILE A 21 11.28 8.13 -1.83
C ILE A 21 10.79 9.58 -1.98
N TYR A 22 10.08 9.89 -3.07
CA TYR A 22 9.50 11.21 -3.32
C TYR A 22 8.49 11.61 -2.23
N ALA A 23 7.58 10.71 -1.86
CA ALA A 23 6.61 10.94 -0.78
C ALA A 23 7.30 11.16 0.57
N THR A 24 8.36 10.41 0.86
CA THR A 24 9.12 10.52 2.12
C THR A 24 9.96 11.79 2.20
N GLN A 25 10.49 12.27 1.08
CA GLN A 25 11.20 13.56 1.01
C GLN A 25 10.24 14.74 1.15
N TYR A 26 9.06 14.68 0.53
CA TYR A 26 8.13 15.82 0.49
C TYR A 26 7.29 15.98 1.77
N LEU A 27 6.87 14.86 2.39
CA LEU A 27 6.07 14.87 3.61
C LEU A 27 6.88 14.61 4.89
N GLY A 28 8.20 14.36 4.78
CA GLY A 28 9.06 13.98 5.89
C GLY A 28 8.90 12.51 6.31
N MET A 29 9.88 11.98 7.05
CA MET A 29 9.88 10.56 7.46
C MET A 29 8.67 10.18 8.33
N ALA A 30 8.13 11.11 9.12
CA ALA A 30 7.01 10.85 10.01
C ALA A 30 5.69 10.55 9.26
N LEU A 31 5.47 11.17 8.09
CA LEU A 31 4.25 10.99 7.29
C LEU A 31 4.47 10.12 6.05
N GLY A 32 5.65 10.20 5.44
CA GLY A 32 5.98 9.44 4.24
C GLY A 32 5.99 7.93 4.46
N TRP A 33 6.60 7.45 5.55
CA TRP A 33 6.68 6.02 5.84
C TRP A 33 5.30 5.36 6.04
N PRO A 34 4.38 5.93 6.84
CA PRO A 34 3.00 5.44 6.93
C PRO A 34 2.28 5.39 5.58
N LEU A 35 2.43 6.42 4.74
CA LEU A 35 1.82 6.48 3.41
C LEU A 35 2.34 5.39 2.48
N VAL A 36 3.66 5.13 2.51
CA VAL A 36 4.26 4.04 1.73
C VAL A 36 3.73 2.69 2.21
N GLN A 37 3.53 2.51 3.51
CA GLN A 37 2.99 1.26 4.06
C GLN A 37 1.54 0.97 3.61
N CYS A 38 0.77 1.96 3.16
CA CYS A 38 -0.55 1.73 2.57
C CYS A 38 -0.51 0.82 1.32
N GLN A 39 0.65 0.60 0.69
CA GLN A 39 0.81 -0.40 -0.38
C GLN A 39 0.46 -1.83 0.05
N LEU A 40 0.49 -2.13 1.36
CA LEU A 40 -0.01 -3.39 1.93
C LEU A 40 -1.51 -3.58 1.67
N ILE A 41 -2.31 -2.51 1.73
CA ILE A 41 -3.76 -2.57 1.42
C ILE A 41 -3.96 -2.98 -0.04
N VAL A 42 -3.20 -2.38 -0.96
CA VAL A 42 -3.25 -2.69 -2.39
C VAL A 42 -2.83 -4.14 -2.65
N SER A 43 -1.77 -4.61 -1.99
CA SER A 43 -1.33 -6.02 -2.09
C SER A 43 -2.40 -6.99 -1.57
N THR A 44 -3.07 -6.63 -0.47
CA THR A 44 -4.13 -7.45 0.14
C THR A 44 -5.40 -7.45 -0.73
N LEU A 45 -5.75 -6.31 -1.33
CA LEU A 45 -6.86 -6.19 -2.28
C LEU A 45 -6.62 -7.05 -3.53
N TRP A 46 -5.39 -7.05 -4.05
CA TRP A 46 -5.02 -7.87 -5.20
C TRP A 46 -5.11 -9.37 -4.87
N GLY A 47 -4.73 -9.77 -3.65
CA GLY A 47 -4.92 -11.13 -3.16
C GLY A 47 -6.39 -11.56 -3.13
N VAL A 48 -7.31 -10.68 -2.74
CA VAL A 48 -8.74 -10.99 -2.74
C VAL A 48 -9.33 -11.06 -4.15
N PHE A 49 -9.00 -10.09 -5.01
CA PHE A 49 -9.60 -9.99 -6.35
C PHE A 49 -9.03 -10.99 -7.37
N TYR A 50 -7.74 -11.31 -7.29
CA TYR A 50 -7.06 -12.12 -8.31
C TYR A 50 -6.93 -13.58 -7.92
N TYR A 51 -6.72 -13.88 -6.64
CA TYR A 51 -6.60 -15.26 -6.16
C TYR A 51 -7.96 -15.85 -5.73
N GLU A 52 -9.00 -15.04 -5.54
CA GLU A 52 -10.35 -15.45 -5.09
C GLU A 52 -10.37 -16.39 -3.84
N GLU A 53 -9.24 -16.55 -3.14
CA GLU A 53 -9.12 -17.44 -1.97
C GLU A 53 -9.96 -16.96 -0.78
N ILE A 54 -10.46 -15.73 -0.83
CA ILE A 54 -11.10 -15.06 0.27
C ILE A 54 -12.47 -14.51 -0.16
N THR A 55 -13.41 -15.42 -0.42
CA THR A 55 -14.82 -15.13 -0.80
C THR A 55 -15.75 -14.89 0.40
N GLY A 56 -15.21 -14.75 1.63
CA GLY A 56 -16.01 -14.51 2.82
C GLY A 56 -16.26 -13.01 3.05
N SER A 57 -17.52 -12.58 3.15
CA SER A 57 -17.91 -11.18 3.46
C SER A 57 -17.20 -10.60 4.68
N ARG A 58 -16.81 -11.44 5.66
CA ARG A 58 -16.00 -11.02 6.81
C ARG A 58 -14.63 -10.48 6.42
N SER A 59 -13.97 -11.05 5.42
CA SER A 59 -12.62 -10.63 5.04
C SER A 59 -12.61 -9.34 4.23
N ILE A 60 -13.64 -9.12 3.41
CA ILE A 60 -13.86 -7.83 2.75
C ILE A 60 -14.12 -6.74 3.80
N VAL A 61 -14.93 -7.04 4.82
CA VAL A 61 -15.16 -6.12 5.94
C VAL A 61 -13.88 -5.87 6.74
N VAL A 62 -13.05 -6.89 7.01
CA VAL A 62 -11.75 -6.72 7.68
C VAL A 62 -10.79 -5.89 6.83
N LEU A 63 -10.73 -6.10 5.51
CA LEU A 63 -9.96 -5.26 4.59
C LEU A 63 -10.37 -3.79 4.65
N LEU A 64 -11.67 -3.54 4.61
CA LEU A 64 -12.24 -2.21 4.63
C LEU A 64 -12.00 -1.55 6.01
N LEU A 65 -12.10 -2.32 7.09
CA LEU A 65 -11.79 -1.90 8.45
C LEU A 65 -10.29 -1.59 8.61
N SER A 66 -9.40 -2.45 8.13
CA SER A 66 -7.94 -2.27 8.15
C SER A 66 -7.52 -1.06 7.31
N SER A 67 -8.14 -0.84 6.16
CA SER A 67 -7.90 0.33 5.32
C SER A 67 -8.35 1.62 6.01
N LEU A 68 -9.52 1.62 6.66
CA LEU A 68 -10.00 2.75 7.47
C LEU A 68 -9.07 3.02 8.67
N LEU A 69 -8.60 1.97 9.34
CA LEU A 69 -7.73 2.08 10.51
C LEU A 69 -6.34 2.60 10.11
N MET A 70 -5.82 2.20 8.95
CA MET A 70 -4.60 2.80 8.38
C MET A 70 -4.79 4.26 8.00
N LEU A 71 -5.90 4.62 7.35
CA LEU A 71 -6.22 6.02 7.01
C LEU A 71 -6.32 6.88 8.27
N LEU A 72 -6.98 6.39 9.32
CA LEU A 72 -7.04 7.06 10.61
C LEU A 72 -5.64 7.22 11.22
N GLY A 73 -4.79 6.20 11.15
CA GLY A 73 -3.40 6.28 11.59
C GLY A 73 -2.61 7.36 10.84
N VAL A 74 -2.75 7.45 9.53
CA VAL A 74 -2.11 8.49 8.70
C VAL A 74 -2.65 9.88 9.05
N ILE A 75 -3.96 10.03 9.25
CA ILE A 75 -4.59 11.31 9.61
C ILE A 75 -4.12 11.77 11.01
N ILE A 76 -4.10 10.87 11.99
CA ILE A 76 -3.59 11.16 13.34
C ILE A 76 -2.13 11.58 13.26
N LEU A 77 -1.28 10.83 12.56
CA LEU A 77 0.13 11.20 12.39
C LEU A 77 0.28 12.54 11.66
N GLY A 78 -0.57 12.82 10.66
CA GLY A 78 -0.63 14.11 9.96
C GLY A 78 -1.00 15.29 10.84
N VAL A 79 -1.89 15.07 11.80
CA VAL A 79 -2.36 16.12 12.72
C VAL A 79 -1.39 16.33 13.90
N TYR A 80 -0.74 15.27 14.39
CA TYR A 80 0.20 15.35 15.52
C TYR A 80 1.67 15.49 15.12
N GLY A 81 2.01 15.30 13.84
CA GLY A 81 3.37 15.36 13.29
C GLY A 81 3.76 16.71 12.66
N LEU A 82 2.91 17.73 12.77
CA LEU A 82 3.24 19.15 12.57
C LEU A 82 3.78 19.76 13.87
#